data_AF-A0ABD4KWY1-F1
#
_entry.id   AF-A0ABD4KWY1-F1
#
_cell.length_a   1.000
_cell.length_b   1.000
_cell.length_c   1.000
_cell.angle_alpha   90.00
_cell.angle_beta   90.00
_cell.angle_gamma   90.00
#
_symmetry.space_group_name_H-M   'P 1'
#
loop_
_entity.id
_entity.type
_entity.pdbx_description
1 polymer ?
#
loop_
_entity_poly.entity_id
_entity_poly.type
_entity_poly.pdbx_seq_one_letter_code
_entity_poly.pdbx_strand_id
1 'polypeptide(L)'
;MANPYYDNSDPGQRFQPGTTAEAGAVEAKFDAVQTAFDGVQADTDRSLKLPDEGTDQALTEGALERRNKVVGFDADGTLVLTTGFTWRGDWATTTAYAVNDVFRDPATKNLYVVRRKHTSAALADDLSAGRVALAISVAEIEAAKVAAIEAADNAAASEEGAAESEASARAAANFKGLWSSLSGPLSPPASVKHAGEFWELLTSLPDVAASEPGVSGDWTSKTVLAGEATGPIDMAGHPLTAAAFSAGRYDLASATATDTLDLAQQQVFRIDASVSRTLAFASAPGADRAMVIVVRLVGSAGAVTWPAGIVWSEGTAPVLRTSWTAVTLLWDGIDWRGFVSGGEDL
;
A
#
# COMPACT_ATOMS: atom_id res chain seq x y z
N MET A 1 44.02 -48.33 0.18
CA MET A 1 44.64 -47.00 0.34
C MET A 1 45.77 -47.16 1.34
N ALA A 2 46.94 -46.55 1.10
CA ALA A 2 47.98 -46.45 2.13
C ALA A 2 47.40 -45.69 3.33
N ASN A 3 47.74 -46.10 4.55
CA ASN A 3 47.32 -45.37 5.75
C ASN A 3 47.95 -43.96 5.68
N PRO A 4 47.14 -42.89 5.62
CA PRO A 4 47.67 -41.53 5.47
C PRO A 4 48.43 -41.06 6.71
N TYR A 5 48.27 -41.73 7.85
CA TYR A 5 48.86 -41.34 9.12
C TYR A 5 50.15 -42.11 9.46
N TYR A 6 50.29 -43.38 9.05
CA TYR A 6 51.50 -44.18 9.27
C TYR A 6 51.64 -45.33 8.27
N ASP A 7 52.78 -45.42 7.59
CA ASP A 7 53.09 -46.51 6.66
C ASP A 7 54.35 -47.29 7.10
N ASN A 8 54.21 -48.60 7.23
CA ASN A 8 55.31 -49.53 7.51
C ASN A 8 55.36 -50.68 6.48
N SER A 9 54.86 -50.42 5.28
CA SER A 9 54.81 -51.38 4.19
C SER A 9 56.16 -51.57 3.49
N ASP A 10 57.05 -50.58 3.54
CA ASP A 10 58.40 -50.64 2.96
C ASP A 10 59.28 -51.68 3.69
N PRO A 11 59.61 -52.83 3.06
CA PRO A 11 60.44 -53.86 3.68
C PRO A 11 61.86 -53.38 3.98
N GLY A 12 62.37 -52.36 3.29
CA GLY A 12 63.68 -51.75 3.55
C GLY A 12 63.71 -50.91 4.83
N GLN A 13 62.55 -50.47 5.32
CA GLN A 13 62.42 -49.65 6.53
C GLN A 13 61.77 -50.38 7.70
N ARG A 14 61.24 -51.59 7.49
CA ARG A 14 60.63 -52.42 8.54
C ARG A 14 61.68 -53.27 9.25
N PHE A 15 61.52 -53.47 10.55
CA PHE A 15 62.30 -54.46 11.30
C PHE A 15 62.13 -55.86 10.71
N GLN A 16 63.24 -56.56 10.50
CA GLN A 16 63.23 -57.91 9.96
C GLN A 16 63.16 -58.95 11.09
N PRO A 17 62.26 -59.94 11.01
CA PRO A 17 62.19 -61.00 12.00
C PRO A 17 63.55 -61.70 12.16
N GLY A 18 63.93 -61.98 13.41
CA GLY A 18 65.17 -62.69 13.73
C GLY A 18 66.46 -61.85 13.65
N THR A 19 66.35 -60.54 13.37
CA THR A 19 67.49 -59.60 13.40
C THR A 19 67.50 -58.76 14.67
N THR A 20 68.68 -58.32 15.12
CA THR A 20 68.82 -57.36 16.23
C THR A 20 68.47 -55.95 15.75
N ALA A 21 67.66 -55.21 16.52
CA ALA A 21 67.33 -53.81 16.24
C ALA A 21 68.14 -52.87 17.15
N GLU A 22 68.62 -51.76 16.58
CA GLU A 22 69.26 -50.71 17.36
C GLU A 22 68.22 -49.88 18.11
N ALA A 23 68.50 -49.53 19.37
CA ALA A 23 67.56 -48.78 20.21
C ALA A 23 67.10 -47.46 19.57
N GLY A 24 68.00 -46.72 18.90
CA GLY A 24 67.63 -45.49 18.19
C GLY A 24 66.68 -45.70 17.00
N ALA A 25 66.78 -46.84 16.32
CA ALA A 25 65.86 -47.18 15.24
C ALA A 25 64.47 -47.56 15.78
N VAL A 26 64.42 -48.20 16.96
CA VAL A 26 63.18 -48.53 17.66
C VAL A 26 62.48 -47.26 18.13
N GLU A 27 63.20 -46.34 18.78
CA GLU A 27 62.67 -45.02 19.19
C GLU A 27 62.15 -44.23 17.99
N ALA A 28 62.90 -44.14 16.90
CA ALA A 28 62.44 -43.46 15.69
C ALA A 28 61.13 -44.02 15.12
N LYS A 29 60.88 -45.33 15.25
CA LYS A 29 59.61 -45.95 14.85
C LYS A 29 58.48 -45.62 15.83
N PHE A 30 58.74 -45.53 17.13
CA PHE A 30 57.75 -45.10 18.11
C PHE A 30 57.40 -43.61 17.95
N ASP A 31 58.40 -42.75 17.71
CA ASP A 31 58.19 -41.33 17.41
C ASP A 31 57.32 -41.12 16.17
N ALA A 32 57.53 -41.94 15.13
CA ALA A 32 56.69 -41.92 13.92
C ALA A 32 55.24 -42.33 14.20
N VAL A 33 55.02 -43.29 15.11
CA VAL A 33 53.67 -43.69 15.55
C VAL A 33 53.03 -42.60 16.40
N GLN A 34 53.79 -41.95 17.29
CA GLN A 34 53.29 -40.81 18.06
C GLN A 34 52.85 -39.68 17.13
N THR A 35 53.69 -39.31 16.16
CA THR A 35 53.36 -38.31 15.14
C THR A 35 52.09 -38.68 14.36
N ALA A 36 51.90 -39.97 14.06
CA ALA A 36 50.68 -40.45 13.42
C ALA A 36 49.44 -40.24 14.30
N PHE A 37 49.53 -40.55 15.60
CA PHE A 37 48.43 -40.31 16.54
C PHE A 37 48.13 -38.82 16.72
N ASP A 38 49.15 -37.96 16.77
CA ASP A 38 48.96 -36.50 16.82
C ASP A 38 48.24 -36.00 15.55
N GLY A 39 48.57 -36.58 14.39
CA GLY A 39 47.88 -36.31 13.12
C GLY A 39 46.41 -36.76 13.13
N VAL A 40 46.13 -37.96 13.63
CA VAL A 40 44.76 -38.47 13.80
C VAL A 40 43.98 -37.58 14.77
N GLN A 41 44.60 -37.12 15.86
CA GLN A 41 43.98 -36.21 16.81
C GLN A 41 43.65 -34.87 16.15
N ALA A 42 44.58 -34.27 15.41
CA ALA A 42 44.33 -32.99 14.72
C ALA A 42 43.21 -33.08 13.68
N ASP A 43 43.07 -34.21 12.98
CA ASP A 43 41.95 -34.45 12.06
C ASP A 43 40.65 -34.69 12.81
N THR A 44 40.71 -35.44 13.90
CA THR A 44 39.60 -35.70 14.82
C THR A 44 39.08 -34.38 15.39
N ASP A 45 39.94 -33.48 15.82
CA ASP A 45 39.55 -32.17 16.39
C ASP A 45 38.92 -31.24 15.35
N ARG A 46 39.27 -31.39 14.07
CA ARG A 46 38.69 -30.60 12.96
C ARG A 46 37.45 -31.23 12.34
N SER A 47 37.16 -32.49 12.64
CA SER A 47 36.02 -33.22 12.08
C SER A 47 34.69 -32.80 12.70
N LEU A 48 33.60 -32.99 11.95
CA LEU A 48 32.23 -32.88 12.48
C LEU A 48 31.95 -34.09 13.38
N LYS A 49 31.59 -33.84 14.65
CA LYS A 49 31.27 -34.89 15.63
C LYS A 49 29.78 -35.18 15.64
N LEU A 50 29.43 -36.44 15.41
CA LEU A 50 28.07 -36.95 15.50
C LEU A 50 27.97 -37.96 16.66
N PRO A 51 26.79 -38.16 17.25
CA PRO A 51 26.55 -39.22 18.22
C PRO A 51 26.95 -40.60 17.66
N ASP A 52 27.40 -41.49 18.53
CA ASP A 52 27.72 -42.86 18.14
C ASP A 52 26.42 -43.65 17.91
N GLU A 53 26.10 -43.88 16.64
CA GLU A 53 24.95 -44.68 16.21
C GLU A 53 25.37 -46.00 15.55
N GLY A 54 26.60 -46.47 15.81
CA GLY A 54 27.07 -47.82 15.46
C GLY A 54 27.48 -48.07 14.00
N THR A 55 27.08 -47.24 13.04
CA THR A 55 27.53 -47.30 11.64
C THR A 55 28.19 -45.99 11.21
N ASP A 56 29.12 -46.07 10.25
CA ASP A 56 29.81 -44.91 9.69
C ASP A 56 28.82 -43.96 8.97
N GLN A 57 28.87 -42.67 9.31
CA GLN A 57 27.99 -41.63 8.76
C GLN A 57 28.76 -40.87 7.67
N ALA A 58 28.72 -41.38 6.44
CA ALA A 58 29.51 -40.86 5.33
C ALA A 58 28.65 -40.20 4.24
N LEU A 59 29.07 -39.03 3.77
CA LEU A 59 28.54 -38.40 2.55
C LEU A 59 29.34 -38.94 1.36
N THR A 60 28.75 -39.85 0.60
CA THR A 60 29.41 -40.55 -0.52
C THR A 60 29.31 -39.82 -1.86
N GLU A 61 28.56 -38.71 -1.90
CA GLU A 61 28.23 -37.97 -3.10
C GLU A 61 29.43 -37.21 -3.71
N GLY A 62 29.43 -37.14 -5.03
CA GLY A 62 30.44 -36.43 -5.81
C GLY A 62 30.39 -34.91 -5.60
N ALA A 63 31.46 -34.22 -6.03
CA ALA A 63 31.56 -32.76 -5.89
C ALA A 63 30.40 -31.99 -6.57
N LEU A 64 29.87 -32.51 -7.69
CA LEU A 64 28.74 -31.90 -8.39
C LEU A 64 27.44 -31.98 -7.60
N GLU A 65 27.21 -33.10 -6.91
CA GLU A 65 26.01 -33.35 -6.10
C GLU A 65 26.04 -32.55 -4.80
N ARG A 66 27.24 -32.34 -4.23
CA ARG A 66 27.48 -31.52 -3.03
C ARG A 66 27.39 -30.02 -3.24
N ARG A 67 27.45 -29.53 -4.49
CA ARG A 67 27.47 -28.09 -4.79
C ARG A 67 26.20 -27.40 -4.27
N ASN A 68 26.37 -26.32 -3.50
CA ASN A 68 25.31 -25.50 -2.90
C ASN A 68 24.34 -26.28 -1.99
N LYS A 69 24.75 -27.45 -1.50
CA LYS A 69 24.01 -28.21 -0.49
C LYS A 69 24.51 -27.84 0.90
N VAL A 70 23.63 -28.05 1.87
CA VAL A 70 23.90 -27.92 3.30
C VAL A 70 23.88 -29.33 3.90
N VAL A 71 24.77 -29.58 4.86
CA VAL A 71 24.74 -30.81 5.65
C VAL A 71 23.64 -30.69 6.69
N GLY A 72 22.73 -31.65 6.74
CA GLY A 72 21.63 -31.68 7.70
C GLY A 72 21.17 -33.09 8.01
N PHE A 73 20.04 -33.20 8.70
CA PHE A 73 19.41 -34.46 9.03
C PHE A 73 18.03 -34.54 8.38
N ASP A 74 17.64 -35.72 7.93
CA ASP A 74 16.28 -35.96 7.43
C ASP A 74 15.27 -36.19 8.58
N ALA A 75 14.04 -36.54 8.22
CA ALA A 75 12.97 -36.75 9.19
C ALA A 75 13.21 -37.94 10.13
N ASP A 76 14.07 -38.87 9.73
CA ASP A 76 14.45 -40.05 10.50
C ASP A 76 15.75 -39.83 11.30
N GLY A 77 16.36 -38.63 11.18
CA GLY A 77 17.59 -38.26 11.87
C GLY A 77 18.87 -38.68 11.15
N THR A 78 18.79 -39.16 9.90
CA THR A 78 19.96 -39.62 9.13
C THR A 78 20.69 -38.43 8.51
N LEU A 79 22.04 -38.47 8.47
CA LEU A 79 22.85 -37.43 7.86
C LEU A 79 22.62 -37.39 6.34
N VAL A 80 22.22 -36.23 5.80
CA VAL A 80 21.90 -36.05 4.38
C VAL A 80 22.39 -34.70 3.84
N LEU A 81 22.65 -34.64 2.53
CA LEU A 81 22.79 -33.38 1.80
C LEU A 81 21.42 -32.80 1.50
N THR A 82 21.10 -31.69 2.15
CA THR A 82 19.85 -30.96 1.98
C THR A 82 20.08 -29.72 1.14
N THR A 83 19.09 -29.32 0.33
CA THR A 83 19.08 -27.98 -0.27
C THR A 83 18.71 -26.94 0.78
N GLY A 84 19.27 -25.74 0.66
CA GLY A 84 18.69 -24.58 1.33
C GLY A 84 17.27 -24.29 0.81
N PHE A 85 16.83 -23.04 0.91
CA PHE A 85 15.52 -22.68 0.37
C PHE A 85 15.50 -22.77 -1.15
N THR A 86 14.54 -23.52 -1.68
CA THR A 86 14.33 -23.66 -3.12
C THR A 86 13.01 -23.02 -3.51
N TRP A 87 13.05 -21.99 -4.35
CA TRP A 87 11.84 -21.35 -4.85
C TRP A 87 11.11 -22.23 -5.87
N ARG A 88 9.82 -22.47 -5.64
CA ARG A 88 8.97 -23.35 -6.47
C ARG A 88 7.92 -22.60 -7.29
N GLY A 89 7.76 -21.30 -7.09
CA GLY A 89 6.69 -20.52 -7.74
C GLY A 89 5.36 -20.62 -6.97
N ASP A 90 4.26 -20.66 -7.71
CA ASP A 90 2.92 -20.77 -7.13
C ASP A 90 2.64 -22.20 -6.64
N TRP A 91 1.85 -22.31 -5.57
CA TRP A 91 1.39 -23.59 -5.04
C TRP A 91 0.62 -24.38 -6.11
N ALA A 92 1.01 -25.64 -6.31
CA ALA A 92 0.33 -26.57 -7.18
C ALA A 92 0.04 -27.87 -6.41
N THR A 93 -1.16 -28.43 -6.58
CA THR A 93 -1.54 -29.73 -6.00
C THR A 93 -0.87 -30.88 -6.75
N THR A 94 -0.89 -32.10 -6.19
CA THR A 94 -0.35 -33.32 -6.81
C THR A 94 1.14 -33.23 -7.19
N THR A 95 1.86 -32.28 -6.60
CA THR A 95 3.25 -31.96 -6.89
C THR A 95 4.12 -32.44 -5.73
N ALA A 96 5.25 -33.09 -6.05
CA ALA A 96 6.21 -33.47 -5.02
C ALA A 96 6.97 -32.23 -4.55
N TYR A 97 6.93 -31.97 -3.24
CA TYR A 97 7.70 -30.92 -2.58
C TYR A 97 8.67 -31.54 -1.57
N ALA A 98 9.88 -30.98 -1.51
CA ALA A 98 10.92 -31.35 -0.57
C ALA A 98 10.94 -30.39 0.64
N VAL A 99 11.61 -30.80 1.72
CA VAL A 99 11.86 -29.91 2.87
C VAL A 99 12.62 -28.67 2.39
N ASN A 100 12.27 -27.51 2.93
CA ASN A 100 12.79 -26.18 2.57
C ASN A 100 12.37 -25.65 1.19
N ASP A 101 11.46 -26.32 0.48
CA ASP A 101 10.81 -25.69 -0.67
C ASP A 101 10.00 -24.47 -0.20
N VAL A 102 10.08 -23.38 -0.95
CA VAL A 102 9.34 -22.13 -0.71
C VAL A 102 8.42 -21.87 -1.89
N PHE A 103 7.17 -21.54 -1.62
CA PHE A 103 6.16 -21.26 -2.64
C PHE A 103 5.26 -20.11 -2.22
N ARG A 104 4.55 -19.53 -3.19
CA ARG A 104 3.50 -18.55 -2.98
C ARG A 104 2.13 -19.18 -3.10
N ASP A 105 1.22 -18.85 -2.20
CA ASP A 105 -0.19 -19.14 -2.41
C ASP A 105 -0.76 -18.17 -3.48
N PRO A 106 -1.26 -18.66 -4.63
CA PRO A 106 -1.79 -17.80 -5.68
C PRO A 106 -3.01 -16.98 -5.22
N ALA A 107 -3.75 -17.41 -4.20
CA ALA A 107 -4.92 -16.68 -3.70
C ALA A 107 -4.52 -15.53 -2.76
N THR A 108 -3.82 -15.84 -1.66
CA THR A 108 -3.47 -14.84 -0.64
C THR A 108 -2.15 -14.10 -0.89
N LYS A 109 -1.34 -14.58 -1.84
CA LYS A 109 0.04 -14.14 -2.10
C LYS A 109 1.01 -14.35 -0.92
N ASN A 110 0.56 -15.00 0.15
CA ASN A 110 1.40 -15.42 1.26
C ASN A 110 2.53 -16.35 0.79
N LEU A 111 3.68 -16.25 1.45
CA LEU A 111 4.78 -17.19 1.25
C LEU A 111 4.75 -18.28 2.31
N TYR A 112 4.92 -19.52 1.87
CA TYR A 112 4.96 -20.69 2.71
C TYR A 112 6.26 -21.45 2.49
N VAL A 113 6.69 -22.15 3.53
CA VAL A 113 7.83 -23.08 3.50
C VAL A 113 7.38 -24.49 3.82
N VAL A 114 7.92 -25.46 3.10
CA VAL A 114 7.66 -26.88 3.30
C VAL A 114 8.55 -27.40 4.44
N ARG A 115 7.93 -27.97 5.48
CA ARG A 115 8.60 -28.55 6.65
C ARG A 115 8.85 -30.04 6.51
N ARG A 116 8.00 -30.74 5.76
CA ARG A 116 8.08 -32.20 5.55
C ARG A 116 7.91 -32.52 4.09
N LYS A 117 8.73 -33.45 3.58
CA LYS A 117 8.58 -33.97 2.22
C LYS A 117 7.20 -34.62 2.08
N HIS A 118 6.45 -34.24 1.04
CA HIS A 118 5.13 -34.79 0.73
C HIS A 118 4.77 -34.54 -0.73
N THR A 119 3.72 -35.23 -1.21
CA THR A 119 3.01 -34.85 -2.43
C THR A 119 1.86 -33.94 -2.03
N SER A 120 1.77 -32.75 -2.61
CA SER A 120 0.83 -31.71 -2.20
C SER A 120 -0.63 -32.12 -2.40
N ALA A 121 -1.46 -31.72 -1.45
CA ALA A 121 -2.91 -31.75 -1.49
C ALA A 121 -3.45 -30.30 -1.50
N ALA A 122 -4.67 -30.08 -1.02
CA ALA A 122 -5.14 -28.72 -0.79
C ALA A 122 -4.25 -28.04 0.26
N LEU A 123 -3.91 -26.76 0.04
CA LEU A 123 -2.97 -26.04 0.91
C LEU A 123 -3.40 -26.02 2.38
N ALA A 124 -4.70 -25.90 2.64
CA ALA A 124 -5.26 -25.93 4.00
C ALA A 124 -5.05 -27.30 4.70
N ASP A 125 -5.14 -28.39 3.94
CA ASP A 125 -4.91 -29.73 4.46
C ASP A 125 -3.43 -29.94 4.78
N ASP A 126 -2.53 -29.49 3.91
CA ASP A 126 -1.09 -29.60 4.14
C ASP A 126 -0.62 -28.68 5.27
N LEU A 127 -1.26 -27.52 5.46
CA LEU A 127 -1.00 -26.62 6.57
C LEU A 127 -1.46 -27.23 7.90
N SER A 128 -2.68 -27.75 7.97
CA SER A 128 -3.21 -28.41 9.18
C SER A 128 -2.46 -29.69 9.54
N ALA A 129 -1.96 -30.43 8.54
CA ALA A 129 -1.09 -31.59 8.74
C ALA A 129 0.35 -31.23 9.14
N GLY A 130 0.69 -29.93 9.26
CA GLY A 130 2.03 -29.46 9.62
C GLY A 130 3.10 -29.75 8.56
N ARG A 131 2.70 -30.01 7.32
CA ARG A 131 3.62 -30.27 6.19
C ARG A 131 4.19 -28.98 5.64
N VAL A 132 3.43 -27.90 5.70
CA VAL A 132 3.85 -26.55 5.32
C VAL A 132 3.64 -25.58 6.48
N ALA A 133 4.30 -24.43 6.43
CA ALA A 133 4.09 -23.36 7.39
C ALA A 133 4.15 -22.00 6.72
N LEU A 134 3.33 -21.08 7.23
CA LEU A 134 3.34 -19.69 6.82
C LEU A 134 4.70 -19.07 7.18
N ALA A 135 5.40 -18.54 6.19
CA ALA A 135 6.67 -17.82 6.36
C ALA A 135 6.45 -16.31 6.35
N ILE A 136 5.61 -15.83 5.43
CA ILE A 136 5.25 -14.41 5.31
C ILE A 136 3.75 -14.27 5.06
N SER A 137 3.09 -13.51 5.93
CA SER A 137 1.69 -13.10 5.76
C SER A 137 1.60 -11.75 5.07
N VAL A 138 0.98 -11.70 3.89
CA VAL A 138 0.72 -10.44 3.17
C VAL A 138 -0.29 -9.59 3.93
N ALA A 139 -1.33 -10.20 4.50
CA ALA A 139 -2.35 -9.49 5.26
C ALA A 139 -1.77 -8.76 6.49
N GLU A 140 -0.82 -9.37 7.21
CA GLU A 140 -0.15 -8.72 8.34
C GLU A 140 0.73 -7.55 7.88
N ILE A 141 1.42 -7.69 6.73
CA ILE A 141 2.22 -6.60 6.14
C ILE A 141 1.32 -5.44 5.68
N GLU A 142 0.19 -5.74 5.04
CA GLU A 142 -0.76 -4.73 4.60
C GLU A 142 -1.40 -4.00 5.78
N ALA A 143 -1.77 -4.72 6.85
CA ALA A 143 -2.27 -4.13 8.08
C ALA A 143 -1.22 -3.21 8.73
N ALA A 144 0.04 -3.66 8.81
CA ALA A 144 1.13 -2.84 9.33
C ALA A 144 1.37 -1.57 8.49
N LYS A 145 1.25 -1.67 7.16
CA LYS A 145 1.34 -0.51 6.27
C LYS A 145 0.22 0.50 6.53
N VAL A 146 -1.01 0.04 6.69
CA VAL A 146 -2.16 0.91 6.99
C VAL A 146 -1.97 1.60 8.34
N ALA A 147 -1.59 0.85 9.38
CA ALA A 147 -1.34 1.41 10.71
C ALA A 147 -0.21 2.47 10.70
N ALA A 148 0.82 2.28 9.86
CA ALA A 148 1.88 3.27 9.71
C ALA A 148 1.39 4.58 9.04
N ILE A 149 0.45 4.48 8.09
CA ILE A 149 -0.18 5.66 7.46
C ILE A 149 -1.05 6.39 8.50
N GLU A 150 -1.91 5.67 9.22
CA GLU A 150 -2.74 6.25 10.27
C GLU A 150 -1.91 6.93 11.37
N ALA A 151 -0.77 6.33 11.74
CA ALA A 151 0.16 6.94 12.70
C ALA A 151 0.76 8.26 12.18
N ALA A 152 1.03 8.37 10.87
CA ALA A 152 1.51 9.60 10.25
C ALA A 152 0.43 10.69 10.22
N ASP A 153 -0.81 10.32 9.88
CA ASP A 153 -1.94 11.25 9.87
C ASP A 153 -2.25 11.76 11.29
N ASN A 154 -2.21 10.89 12.29
CA ASN A 154 -2.39 11.26 13.69
C ASN A 154 -1.29 12.21 14.19
N ALA A 155 -0.05 12.03 13.74
CA ALA A 155 1.04 12.94 14.06
C ALA A 155 0.83 14.32 13.43
N ALA A 156 0.40 14.38 12.16
CA ALA A 156 0.06 15.63 11.50
C ALA A 156 -1.10 16.36 12.19
N ALA A 157 -2.17 15.64 12.54
CA ALA A 157 -3.29 16.20 13.30
C ALA A 157 -2.86 16.72 14.69
N SER A 158 -1.90 16.05 15.33
CA SER A 158 -1.35 16.50 16.62
C SER A 158 -0.52 17.79 16.49
N GLU A 159 0.24 17.95 15.41
CA GLU A 159 0.96 19.20 15.09
C GLU A 159 -0.03 20.35 14.88
N GLU A 160 -1.09 20.10 14.12
CA GLU A 160 -2.14 21.09 13.84
C GLU A 160 -2.86 21.50 15.15
N GLY A 161 -3.26 20.54 15.98
CA GLY A 161 -3.87 20.80 17.28
C GLY A 161 -2.95 21.52 18.28
N ALA A 162 -1.63 21.28 18.22
CA ALA A 162 -0.66 22.04 19.02
C ALA A 162 -0.57 23.51 18.57
N ALA A 163 -0.55 23.77 17.26
CA ALA A 163 -0.55 25.12 16.70
C ALA A 163 -1.86 25.88 16.98
N GLU A 164 -3.00 25.17 17.03
CA GLU A 164 -4.28 25.73 17.47
C GLU A 164 -4.27 26.10 18.96
N SER A 165 -3.70 25.24 19.81
CA SER A 165 -3.58 25.46 21.24
C SER A 165 -2.67 26.67 21.56
N GLU A 166 -1.54 26.80 20.87
CA GLU A 166 -0.64 27.97 20.99
C GLU A 166 -1.36 29.27 20.61
N ALA A 167 -2.06 29.27 19.49
CA ALA A 167 -2.80 30.44 19.02
C ALA A 167 -3.90 30.84 20.00
N SER A 168 -4.67 29.87 20.50
CA SER A 168 -5.71 30.11 21.51
C SER A 168 -5.12 30.70 22.80
N ALA A 169 -3.97 30.19 23.24
CA ALA A 169 -3.28 30.72 24.41
C ALA A 169 -2.77 32.17 24.20
N ARG A 170 -2.21 32.47 23.02
CA ARG A 170 -1.79 33.84 22.64
C ARG A 170 -2.96 34.82 22.61
N ALA A 171 -4.08 34.42 22.01
CA ALA A 171 -5.29 35.23 21.94
C ALA A 171 -5.86 35.47 23.34
N ALA A 172 -5.93 34.46 24.20
CA ALA A 172 -6.43 34.61 25.57
C ALA A 172 -5.51 35.48 26.45
N ALA A 173 -4.19 35.34 26.34
CA ALA A 173 -3.23 36.10 27.14
C ALA A 173 -3.28 37.62 26.91
N ASN A 174 -3.65 38.04 25.69
CA ASN A 174 -3.65 39.45 25.28
C ASN A 174 -5.06 40.04 25.15
N PHE A 175 -6.08 39.35 25.68
CA PHE A 175 -7.48 39.72 25.53
C PHE A 175 -7.85 41.01 26.25
N LYS A 176 -8.38 41.97 25.50
CA LYS A 176 -8.77 43.30 26.01
C LYS A 176 -10.27 43.46 26.24
N GLY A 177 -11.10 42.54 25.74
CA GLY A 177 -12.56 42.59 25.90
C GLY A 177 -13.31 42.65 24.57
N LEU A 178 -14.58 43.07 24.63
CA LEU A 178 -15.43 43.24 23.44
C LEU A 178 -14.98 44.48 22.67
N TRP A 179 -14.75 44.36 21.36
CA TRP A 179 -14.29 45.48 20.52
C TRP A 179 -15.20 46.71 20.64
N SER A 180 -16.52 46.50 20.62
CA SER A 180 -17.53 47.56 20.72
C SER A 180 -17.52 48.36 22.03
N SER A 181 -16.76 47.90 23.04
CA SER A 181 -16.59 48.58 24.33
C SER A 181 -15.25 49.31 24.47
N LEU A 182 -14.38 49.25 23.47
CA LEU A 182 -13.04 49.78 23.51
C LEU A 182 -12.92 51.05 22.67
N SER A 183 -12.06 51.97 23.11
CA SER A 183 -11.74 53.22 22.41
C SER A 183 -10.33 53.66 22.78
N GLY A 184 -9.68 54.42 21.89
CA GLY A 184 -8.35 54.94 22.09
C GLY A 184 -7.24 54.01 21.58
N PRO A 185 -5.97 54.39 21.79
CA PRO A 185 -4.85 53.71 21.14
C PRO A 185 -4.67 52.29 21.66
N LEU A 186 -4.39 51.36 20.74
CA LEU A 186 -4.14 49.95 21.04
C LEU A 186 -2.92 49.47 20.26
N SER A 187 -1.99 48.81 20.96
CA SER A 187 -0.75 48.29 20.36
C SER A 187 -0.67 46.77 20.53
N PRO A 188 -0.10 46.06 19.54
CA PRO A 188 0.17 44.63 19.67
C PRO A 188 1.22 44.35 20.76
N PRO A 189 1.14 43.20 21.45
CA PRO A 189 0.14 42.14 21.27
C PRO A 189 -1.18 42.45 22.01
N ALA A 190 -2.30 42.44 21.28
CA ALA A 190 -3.64 42.66 21.81
C ALA A 190 -4.66 41.83 21.01
N SER A 191 -5.71 41.34 21.69
CA SER A 191 -6.84 40.67 21.03
C SER A 191 -8.18 41.19 21.56
N VAL A 192 -9.22 41.13 20.73
CA VAL A 192 -10.57 41.60 21.04
C VAL A 192 -11.61 40.58 20.55
N LYS A 193 -12.83 40.63 21.09
CA LYS A 193 -13.94 39.79 20.64
C LYS A 193 -14.95 40.64 19.88
N HIS A 194 -15.27 40.23 18.65
CA HIS A 194 -16.25 40.89 17.78
C HIS A 194 -17.01 39.85 16.95
N ALA A 195 -18.32 40.03 16.82
CA ALA A 195 -19.21 39.12 16.08
C ALA A 195 -19.11 37.62 16.46
N GLY A 196 -18.74 37.32 17.72
CA GLY A 196 -18.59 35.94 18.22
C GLY A 196 -17.17 35.39 18.15
N GLU A 197 -16.30 36.02 17.38
CA GLU A 197 -14.93 35.55 17.10
C GLU A 197 -13.87 36.36 17.86
N PHE A 198 -12.71 35.74 18.10
CA PHE A 198 -11.52 36.42 18.62
C PHE A 198 -10.66 36.93 17.47
N TRP A 199 -10.27 38.19 17.58
CA TRP A 199 -9.47 38.90 16.60
C TRP A 199 -8.14 39.31 17.23
N GLU A 200 -7.04 38.99 16.57
CA GLU A 200 -5.70 39.42 16.97
C GLU A 200 -5.29 40.67 16.20
N LEU A 201 -4.73 41.65 16.91
CA LEU A 201 -4.25 42.90 16.33
C LEU A 201 -2.87 42.71 15.71
N LEU A 202 -2.71 43.08 14.43
CA LEU A 202 -1.46 42.97 13.68
C LEU A 202 -0.64 44.26 13.68
N THR A 203 -1.29 45.42 13.83
CA THR A 203 -0.70 46.75 13.68
C THR A 203 -1.13 47.66 14.83
N SER A 204 -0.27 48.61 15.23
CA SER A 204 -0.66 49.59 16.25
C SER A 204 -1.73 50.54 15.69
N LEU A 205 -2.83 50.69 16.44
CA LEU A 205 -3.94 51.57 16.10
C LEU A 205 -3.92 52.82 16.97
N PRO A 206 -4.07 54.02 16.38
CA PRO A 206 -4.25 55.25 17.15
C PRO A 206 -5.62 55.30 17.86
N ASP A 207 -6.63 54.65 17.30
CA ASP A 207 -7.92 54.39 17.95
C ASP A 207 -8.49 53.04 17.49
N VAL A 208 -8.70 52.12 18.44
CA VAL A 208 -9.26 50.79 18.19
C VAL A 208 -10.70 50.83 17.65
N ALA A 209 -11.49 51.86 18.00
CA ALA A 209 -12.87 51.99 17.52
C ALA A 209 -12.95 52.37 16.03
N ALA A 210 -11.87 52.90 15.45
CA ALA A 210 -11.79 53.31 14.06
C ALA A 210 -11.40 52.17 13.10
N SER A 211 -10.99 51.01 13.62
CA SER A 211 -10.59 49.85 12.83
C SER A 211 -11.43 48.65 13.27
N GLU A 212 -12.44 48.31 12.47
CA GLU A 212 -13.38 47.23 12.77
C GLU A 212 -12.80 45.86 12.39
N PRO A 213 -12.73 44.90 13.34
CA PRO A 213 -12.30 43.54 13.05
C PRO A 213 -13.18 42.86 12.00
N GLY A 214 -12.57 42.24 10.99
CA GLY A 214 -13.26 41.62 9.85
C GLY A 214 -13.58 42.55 8.69
N VAL A 215 -13.36 43.86 8.86
CA VAL A 215 -13.48 44.86 7.78
C VAL A 215 -12.12 45.42 7.40
N SER A 216 -11.26 45.71 8.39
CA SER A 216 -9.90 46.21 8.14
C SER A 216 -8.86 45.08 8.15
N GLY A 217 -7.75 45.30 7.45
CA GLY A 217 -6.60 44.38 7.43
C GLY A 217 -5.71 44.44 8.68
N ASP A 218 -6.07 45.28 9.66
CA ASP A 218 -5.33 45.42 10.93
C ASP A 218 -5.58 44.25 11.89
N TRP A 219 -6.61 43.44 11.60
CA TRP A 219 -7.03 42.33 12.43
C TRP A 219 -6.96 41.03 11.65
N THR A 220 -6.64 39.95 12.35
CA THR A 220 -6.78 38.59 11.82
C THR A 220 -7.68 37.77 12.74
N SER A 221 -8.69 37.11 12.16
CA SER A 221 -9.47 36.08 12.83
C SER A 221 -8.86 34.73 12.51
N LYS A 222 -8.58 33.92 13.53
CA LYS A 222 -8.24 32.50 13.34
C LYS A 222 -9.42 31.62 13.72
N THR A 223 -10.56 31.85 13.06
CA THR A 223 -11.66 30.88 13.04
C THR A 223 -11.31 29.86 11.97
N VAL A 224 -10.77 28.71 12.38
CA VAL A 224 -10.74 27.54 11.52
C VAL A 224 -12.20 27.08 11.39
N LEU A 225 -12.77 27.08 10.19
CA LEU A 225 -14.04 26.41 9.93
C LEU A 225 -13.81 24.89 10.05
N ALA A 226 -13.81 24.37 11.27
CA ALA A 226 -13.85 22.95 11.53
C ALA A 226 -15.31 22.49 11.52
N GLY A 227 -15.76 21.92 10.39
CA GLY A 227 -17.09 21.33 10.27
C GLY A 227 -17.36 20.77 8.87
N GLU A 228 -18.14 19.70 8.80
CA GLU A 228 -18.69 19.22 7.54
C GLU A 228 -19.82 20.16 7.09
N ALA A 229 -19.63 20.86 5.98
CA ALA A 229 -20.69 21.63 5.37
C ALA A 229 -21.70 20.66 4.72
N THR A 230 -22.85 20.46 5.36
CA THR A 230 -23.96 19.70 4.78
C THR A 230 -24.79 20.51 3.77
N GLY A 231 -24.41 21.76 3.49
CA GLY A 231 -25.08 22.69 2.56
C GLY A 231 -24.12 23.49 1.68
N PRO A 232 -24.63 24.33 0.75
CA PRO A 232 -23.80 25.13 -0.15
C PRO A 232 -22.96 26.14 0.62
N ILE A 233 -21.65 26.15 0.33
CA ILE A 233 -20.70 27.13 0.87
C ILE A 233 -20.60 28.28 -0.14
N ASP A 234 -21.02 29.49 0.24
CA ASP A 234 -20.82 30.70 -0.56
C ASP A 234 -19.47 31.33 -0.18
N MET A 235 -18.57 31.43 -1.16
CA MET A 235 -17.16 31.86 -0.98
C MET A 235 -16.83 33.13 -1.75
N ALA A 236 -17.84 33.92 -2.15
CA ALA A 236 -17.61 35.17 -2.86
C ALA A 236 -16.71 36.12 -2.05
N GLY A 237 -15.51 36.42 -2.57
CA GLY A 237 -14.57 37.39 -2.00
C GLY A 237 -13.53 36.84 -1.01
N HIS A 238 -13.52 35.52 -0.73
CA HIS A 238 -12.57 34.91 0.20
C HIS A 238 -11.58 33.98 -0.53
N PRO A 239 -10.25 34.21 -0.45
CA PRO A 239 -9.27 33.34 -1.10
C PRO A 239 -9.18 31.99 -0.36
N LEU A 240 -9.43 30.90 -1.09
CA LEU A 240 -9.17 29.54 -0.64
C LEU A 240 -7.81 29.07 -1.17
N THR A 241 -6.88 28.79 -0.27
CA THR A 241 -5.63 28.07 -0.58
C THR A 241 -5.71 26.68 0.03
N ALA A 242 -5.88 25.66 -0.83
CA ALA A 242 -5.85 24.25 -0.44
C ALA A 242 -4.84 23.50 -1.34
N ALA A 243 -4.13 22.53 -0.77
CA ALA A 243 -3.18 21.71 -1.53
C ALA A 243 -3.88 20.78 -2.56
N ALA A 244 -5.16 20.46 -2.33
CA ALA A 244 -6.08 19.87 -3.31
C ALA A 244 -7.54 20.13 -2.90
N PHE A 245 -8.43 20.31 -3.89
CA PHE A 245 -9.88 20.41 -3.72
C PHE A 245 -10.53 19.29 -4.54
N SER A 246 -11.38 18.46 -3.91
CA SER A 246 -12.11 17.38 -4.58
C SER A 246 -13.59 17.43 -4.20
N ALA A 247 -14.45 17.80 -5.15
CA ALA A 247 -15.89 17.74 -4.99
C ALA A 247 -16.44 16.49 -5.70
N GLY A 248 -16.74 15.44 -4.93
CA GLY A 248 -17.31 14.18 -5.43
C GLY A 248 -18.84 14.21 -5.54
N ARG A 249 -19.44 15.25 -6.13
CA ARG A 249 -20.89 15.32 -6.33
C ARG A 249 -21.24 15.59 -7.80
N TYR A 250 -22.27 14.90 -8.28
CA TYR A 250 -22.93 15.20 -9.54
C TYR A 250 -23.86 16.40 -9.32
N ASP A 251 -23.47 17.59 -9.79
CA ASP A 251 -24.32 18.77 -9.66
C ASP A 251 -25.49 18.70 -10.69
N LEU A 252 -26.71 19.01 -10.22
CA LEU A 252 -27.96 19.00 -10.99
C LEU A 252 -28.39 20.43 -11.39
N ALA A 253 -28.40 20.70 -12.70
CA ALA A 253 -29.13 21.82 -13.26
C ALA A 253 -30.59 21.42 -13.50
N SER A 254 -31.50 21.91 -12.66
CA SER A 254 -32.94 21.82 -12.91
C SER A 254 -33.45 23.14 -13.46
N ALA A 255 -33.46 23.28 -14.79
CA ALA A 255 -33.88 24.52 -15.43
C ALA A 255 -34.92 24.24 -16.53
N THR A 256 -36.07 24.88 -16.41
CA THR A 256 -37.24 24.70 -17.28
C THR A 256 -37.02 25.24 -18.71
N ALA A 257 -35.90 25.91 -18.99
CA ALA A 257 -35.64 26.61 -20.26
C ALA A 257 -34.18 26.55 -20.74
N THR A 258 -33.38 25.58 -20.27
CA THR A 258 -31.95 25.54 -20.64
C THR A 258 -31.73 24.80 -21.96
N ASP A 259 -31.24 25.53 -22.95
CA ASP A 259 -30.85 25.00 -24.27
C ASP A 259 -29.33 24.74 -24.37
N THR A 260 -28.54 25.14 -23.36
CA THR A 260 -27.08 24.96 -23.29
C THR A 260 -26.65 24.20 -22.03
N LEU A 261 -25.98 23.07 -22.21
CA LEU A 261 -25.52 22.18 -21.15
C LEU A 261 -24.04 22.48 -20.85
N ASP A 262 -23.77 23.26 -19.80
CA ASP A 262 -22.40 23.56 -19.37
C ASP A 262 -21.83 22.43 -18.52
N LEU A 263 -20.94 21.65 -19.14
CA LEU A 263 -20.42 20.41 -18.58
C LEU A 263 -19.26 20.63 -17.61
N ALA A 264 -18.74 21.85 -17.50
CA ALA A 264 -17.77 22.21 -16.46
C ALA A 264 -18.46 22.42 -15.10
N GLN A 265 -19.75 22.76 -15.11
CA GLN A 265 -20.50 23.17 -13.91
C GLN A 265 -21.43 22.07 -13.40
N GLN A 266 -21.99 21.24 -14.30
CA GLN A 266 -23.09 20.32 -13.96
C GLN A 266 -22.96 19.01 -14.74
N GLN A 267 -23.44 17.93 -14.14
CA GLN A 267 -23.40 16.59 -14.74
C GLN A 267 -24.77 15.94 -14.87
N VAL A 268 -25.79 16.49 -14.19
CA VAL A 268 -27.20 16.10 -14.37
C VAL A 268 -27.99 17.31 -14.85
N PHE A 269 -28.82 17.12 -15.86
CA PHE A 269 -29.66 18.17 -16.42
C PHE A 269 -31.11 17.70 -16.45
N ARG A 270 -32.03 18.52 -15.94
CA ARG A 270 -33.47 18.32 -16.09
C ARG A 270 -34.03 19.38 -17.02
N ILE A 271 -34.66 18.95 -18.11
CA ILE A 271 -35.11 19.80 -19.22
C ILE A 271 -36.58 19.51 -19.54
N ASP A 272 -37.34 20.57 -19.82
CA ASP A 272 -38.72 20.46 -20.30
C ASP A 272 -38.75 20.37 -21.83
N ALA A 273 -39.22 19.22 -22.34
CA ALA A 273 -39.37 18.88 -23.74
C ALA A 273 -40.84 18.94 -24.21
N SER A 274 -41.72 19.61 -23.45
CA SER A 274 -43.10 19.92 -23.89
C SER A 274 -43.13 20.94 -25.04
N VAL A 275 -42.01 21.59 -25.33
CA VAL A 275 -41.77 22.48 -26.48
C VAL A 275 -40.50 22.04 -27.20
N SER A 276 -40.35 22.41 -28.47
CA SER A 276 -39.13 22.04 -29.22
C SER A 276 -37.89 22.70 -28.63
N ARG A 277 -36.80 21.93 -28.50
CA ARG A 277 -35.54 22.33 -27.88
C ARG A 277 -34.36 21.98 -28.77
N THR A 278 -33.34 22.82 -28.77
CA THR A 278 -32.06 22.53 -29.43
C THR A 278 -30.96 22.58 -28.38
N LEU A 279 -30.42 21.43 -28.02
CA LEU A 279 -29.41 21.30 -26.97
C LEU A 279 -28.01 21.50 -27.56
N ALA A 280 -27.16 22.22 -26.84
CA ALA A 280 -25.74 22.41 -27.16
C ALA A 280 -24.87 22.09 -25.94
N PHE A 281 -23.69 21.49 -26.14
CA PHE A 281 -22.69 21.35 -25.08
C PHE A 281 -21.83 22.61 -24.99
N ALA A 282 -21.66 23.12 -23.77
CA ALA A 282 -20.64 24.10 -23.44
C ALA A 282 -19.56 23.44 -22.57
N SER A 283 -18.31 23.91 -22.70
CA SER A 283 -17.18 23.42 -21.91
C SER A 283 -16.99 21.89 -22.00
N ALA A 284 -17.10 21.33 -23.21
CA ALA A 284 -16.95 19.89 -23.42
C ALA A 284 -15.56 19.39 -22.96
N PRO A 285 -15.49 18.16 -22.38
CA PRO A 285 -14.23 17.58 -21.91
C PRO A 285 -13.25 17.32 -23.06
N GLY A 286 -11.96 17.48 -22.78
CA GLY A 286 -10.88 17.12 -23.70
C GLY A 286 -10.63 15.60 -23.77
N ALA A 287 -9.68 15.19 -24.60
CA ALA A 287 -9.37 13.78 -24.85
C ALA A 287 -8.80 13.02 -23.64
N ASP A 288 -8.18 13.73 -22.68
CA ASP A 288 -7.56 13.13 -21.49
C ASP A 288 -8.55 12.87 -20.34
N ARG A 289 -9.85 13.00 -20.57
CA ARG A 289 -10.88 12.87 -19.54
C ARG A 289 -12.02 11.97 -20.01
N ALA A 290 -12.49 11.11 -19.11
CA ALA A 290 -13.78 10.43 -19.25
C ALA A 290 -14.85 11.15 -18.42
N MET A 291 -16.08 11.26 -18.92
CA MET A 291 -17.17 11.92 -18.21
C MET A 291 -18.53 11.31 -18.53
N VAL A 292 -19.38 11.17 -17.51
CA VAL A 292 -20.78 10.75 -17.65
C VAL A 292 -21.69 11.92 -17.35
N ILE A 293 -22.67 12.15 -18.23
CA ILE A 293 -23.74 13.12 -18.00
C ILE A 293 -25.10 12.46 -18.13
N VAL A 294 -26.07 12.94 -17.35
CA VAL A 294 -27.45 12.43 -17.36
C VAL A 294 -28.40 13.58 -17.71
N VAL A 295 -29.16 13.41 -18.78
CA VAL A 295 -30.19 14.36 -19.22
C VAL A 295 -31.55 13.74 -19.01
N ARG A 296 -32.34 14.31 -18.10
CA ARG A 296 -33.73 13.94 -17.83
C ARG A 296 -34.67 14.91 -18.54
N LEU A 297 -35.35 14.40 -19.56
CA LEU A 297 -36.37 15.10 -20.34
C LEU A 297 -37.75 14.82 -19.74
N VAL A 298 -38.56 15.87 -19.59
CA VAL A 298 -39.93 15.79 -19.09
C VAL A 298 -40.88 16.31 -20.16
N GLY A 299 -41.96 15.58 -20.45
CA GLY A 299 -42.89 15.90 -21.54
C GLY A 299 -42.39 15.44 -22.92
N SER A 300 -43.32 15.29 -23.88
CA SER A 300 -43.05 14.72 -25.21
C SER A 300 -43.68 15.50 -26.38
N ALA A 301 -44.26 16.67 -26.12
CA ALA A 301 -44.99 17.44 -27.12
C ALA A 301 -44.08 18.24 -28.08
N GLY A 302 -42.82 18.46 -27.71
CA GLY A 302 -41.80 19.12 -28.54
C GLY A 302 -40.76 18.17 -29.12
N ALA A 303 -40.03 18.63 -30.14
CA ALA A 303 -38.88 17.88 -30.69
C ALA A 303 -37.57 18.33 -30.03
N VAL A 304 -36.73 17.39 -29.60
CA VAL A 304 -35.39 17.67 -29.05
C VAL A 304 -34.33 17.42 -30.11
N THR A 305 -33.61 18.48 -30.48
CA THR A 305 -32.44 18.41 -31.36
C THR A 305 -31.19 18.30 -30.50
N TRP A 306 -30.42 17.23 -30.70
CA TRP A 306 -29.20 16.95 -29.94
C TRP A 306 -27.95 17.56 -30.60
N PRO A 307 -26.88 17.81 -29.81
CA PRO A 307 -25.58 18.19 -30.36
C PRO A 307 -25.07 17.17 -31.39
N ALA A 308 -24.34 17.65 -32.41
CA ALA A 308 -23.68 16.79 -33.38
C ALA A 308 -22.55 15.97 -32.72
N GLY A 309 -22.20 14.82 -33.32
CA GLY A 309 -21.09 13.97 -32.84
C GLY A 309 -21.46 12.96 -31.75
N ILE A 310 -22.76 12.82 -31.41
CA ILE A 310 -23.23 11.76 -30.52
C ILE A 310 -23.51 10.49 -31.34
N VAL A 311 -22.82 9.41 -30.96
CA VAL A 311 -23.04 8.05 -31.46
C VAL A 311 -24.08 7.39 -30.57
N TRP A 312 -25.29 7.20 -31.12
CA TRP A 312 -26.40 6.56 -30.41
C TRP A 312 -26.33 5.05 -30.47
N SER A 313 -26.58 4.37 -29.35
CA SER A 313 -26.54 2.90 -29.27
C SER A 313 -27.55 2.21 -30.18
N GLU A 314 -28.68 2.85 -30.46
CA GLU A 314 -29.74 2.34 -31.35
C GLU A 314 -29.70 2.96 -32.76
N GLY A 315 -28.60 3.64 -33.11
CA GLY A 315 -28.39 4.24 -34.44
C GLY A 315 -29.22 5.50 -34.73
N THR A 316 -30.17 5.85 -33.87
CA THR A 316 -31.00 7.06 -33.97
C THR A 316 -31.12 7.75 -32.62
N ALA A 317 -31.45 9.05 -32.63
CA ALA A 317 -31.67 9.79 -31.39
C ALA A 317 -32.89 9.25 -30.62
N PRO A 318 -32.91 9.35 -29.28
CA PRO A 318 -33.98 8.81 -28.45
C PRO A 318 -35.36 9.35 -28.81
N VAL A 319 -36.35 8.46 -28.89
CA VAL A 319 -37.76 8.85 -28.95
C VAL A 319 -38.22 9.25 -27.55
N LEU A 320 -38.86 10.42 -27.42
CA LEU A 320 -39.36 10.92 -26.14
C LEU A 320 -40.59 10.12 -25.70
N ARG A 321 -40.56 9.62 -24.47
CA ARG A 321 -41.67 8.96 -23.77
C ARG A 321 -42.60 9.98 -23.12
N THR A 322 -43.87 9.61 -22.92
CA THR A 322 -44.95 10.56 -22.59
C THR A 322 -44.82 11.21 -21.21
N SER A 323 -44.24 10.52 -20.23
CA SER A 323 -44.04 11.05 -18.87
C SER A 323 -42.65 11.66 -18.68
N TRP A 324 -41.60 10.86 -18.88
CA TRP A 324 -40.21 11.31 -18.84
C TRP A 324 -39.29 10.35 -19.59
N THR A 325 -38.16 10.86 -20.05
CA THR A 325 -37.09 10.09 -20.69
C THR A 325 -35.75 10.49 -20.08
N ALA A 326 -34.97 9.53 -19.58
CA ALA A 326 -33.59 9.76 -19.20
C ALA A 326 -32.64 9.24 -20.27
N VAL A 327 -31.67 10.09 -20.61
CA VAL A 327 -30.62 9.81 -21.56
C VAL A 327 -29.30 9.98 -20.84
N THR A 328 -28.48 8.94 -20.87
CA THR A 328 -27.12 8.98 -20.35
C THR A 328 -26.16 9.13 -21.53
N LEU A 329 -25.28 10.12 -21.45
CA LEU A 329 -24.24 10.35 -22.43
C LEU A 329 -22.88 10.14 -21.75
N LEU A 330 -22.02 9.37 -22.41
CA LEU A 330 -20.66 9.07 -21.98
C LEU A 330 -19.69 9.70 -22.97
N TRP A 331 -18.74 10.47 -22.46
CA TRP A 331 -17.55 10.88 -23.18
C TRP A 331 -16.40 9.94 -22.79
N ASP A 332 -15.83 9.25 -23.77
CA ASP A 332 -14.72 8.28 -23.59
C ASP A 332 -13.34 8.86 -23.95
N GLY A 333 -13.24 10.17 -24.20
CA GLY A 333 -12.03 10.84 -24.67
C GLY A 333 -11.94 10.95 -26.19
N ILE A 334 -12.82 10.28 -26.94
CA ILE A 334 -12.81 10.26 -28.40
C ILE A 334 -14.16 10.73 -28.95
N ASP A 335 -15.25 10.06 -28.55
CA ASP A 335 -16.59 10.33 -29.07
C ASP A 335 -17.63 10.37 -27.93
N TRP A 336 -18.77 11.02 -28.20
CA TRP A 336 -19.92 10.93 -27.32
C TRP A 336 -20.72 9.67 -27.63
N ARG A 337 -21.03 8.87 -26.60
CA ARG A 337 -21.91 7.70 -26.70
C ARG A 337 -23.18 7.94 -25.93
N GLY A 338 -24.32 7.87 -26.61
CA GLY A 338 -25.63 8.12 -26.01
C GLY A 338 -26.48 6.86 -25.87
N PHE A 339 -27.13 6.73 -24.71
CA PHE A 339 -27.97 5.60 -24.34
C PHE A 339 -29.26 6.10 -23.67
N VAL A 340 -30.38 5.44 -23.96
CA VAL A 340 -31.61 5.63 -23.18
C VAL A 340 -31.49 4.83 -21.89
N SER A 341 -31.39 5.53 -20.75
CA SER A 341 -31.18 4.90 -19.44
C SER A 341 -32.46 4.66 -18.66
N GLY A 342 -33.58 5.20 -19.13
CA GLY A 342 -34.91 4.92 -18.58
C GLY A 342 -35.99 5.86 -19.12
N GLY A 343 -37.24 5.55 -18.83
CA GLY A 343 -38.37 6.41 -19.12
C GLY A 343 -39.69 5.70 -18.93
N GLU A 344 -40.78 6.45 -18.94
CA GLU A 344 -42.12 5.94 -18.63
C GLU A 344 -43.14 6.48 -19.63
N ASP A 345 -43.93 5.57 -20.18
CA ASP A 345 -45.13 5.89 -20.94
C ASP A 345 -46.32 5.63 -20.01
N LEU A 346 -47.10 6.66 -19.71
CA LEU A 346 -48.36 6.53 -18.95
C LEU A 346 -49.45 5.87 -19.79
#